data_AF-A0A955E3H8-F1
#
_entry.id   AF-A0A955E3H8-F1
#
_cell.length_a   1.000
_cell.length_b   1.000
_cell.length_c   1.000
_cell.angle_alpha   90.00
_cell.angle_beta   90.00
_cell.angle_gamma   90.00
#
_symmetry.space_group_name_H-M   'P 1'
#
loop_
_entity.id
_entity.type
_entity.pdbx_description
1 polymer ?
#
loop_
_entity_poly.entity_id
_entity_poly.type
_entity_poly.pdbx_seq_one_letter_code
_entity_poly.pdbx_strand_id
1 'polypeptide(L)'
;MTEMKMHNTQALAARVSTLIDEMGSRCAHLDRLSVEQGQAVRDGDVELVLDVLQRREPVLRALAVAGEQLGAMLEDGACISAMGPALFADARERLRELERVADGIRERDAEHHQLMKQQRDGLAARLSSMGQQKSAMSAYSGNKGTPNPTLQDRRG
;
A
#
# COMPACT_ATOMS: atom_id res chain seq x y z
N MET A 1 -23.19 42.55 -17.81
CA MET A 1 -21.86 41.99 -17.45
C MET A 1 -21.81 41.31 -16.08
N THR A 2 -22.66 41.70 -15.10
CA THR A 2 -22.66 41.11 -13.75
C THR A 2 -23.19 39.68 -13.69
N GLU A 3 -24.26 39.36 -14.43
CA GLU A 3 -24.90 38.03 -14.40
C GLU A 3 -24.01 36.89 -14.93
N MET A 4 -23.21 37.15 -15.97
CA MET A 4 -22.30 36.17 -16.58
C MET A 4 -21.14 35.78 -15.65
N LYS A 5 -20.66 36.73 -14.82
CA LYS A 5 -19.62 36.44 -13.82
C LYS A 5 -20.14 35.56 -12.68
N MET A 6 -21.38 35.79 -12.24
CA MET A 6 -21.99 34.99 -11.17
C MET A 6 -22.18 33.52 -11.57
N HIS A 7 -22.64 33.24 -12.78
CA HIS A 7 -22.81 31.86 -13.26
C HIS A 7 -21.48 31.10 -13.32
N ASN A 8 -20.39 31.76 -13.75
CA ASN A 8 -19.07 31.14 -13.82
C ASN A 8 -18.52 30.80 -12.42
N THR A 9 -18.69 31.70 -11.45
CA THR A 9 -18.30 31.47 -10.06
C THR A 9 -19.02 30.27 -9.45
N GLN A 10 -20.34 30.16 -9.67
CA GLN A 10 -21.13 29.05 -9.11
C GLN A 10 -20.73 27.70 -9.73
N ALA A 11 -20.46 27.66 -11.04
CA ALA A 11 -19.99 26.46 -11.72
C ALA A 11 -18.61 26.01 -11.21
N LEU A 12 -17.70 26.96 -10.99
CA LEU A 12 -16.37 26.68 -10.44
C LEU A 12 -16.45 26.10 -9.02
N ALA A 13 -17.21 26.75 -8.14
CA ALA A 13 -17.40 26.28 -6.77
C ALA A 13 -18.01 24.87 -6.72
N ALA A 14 -19.02 24.61 -7.56
CA ALA A 14 -19.60 23.29 -7.69
C ALA A 14 -18.57 22.25 -8.16
N ARG A 15 -17.71 22.61 -9.12
CA ARG A 15 -16.66 21.70 -9.61
C ARG A 15 -15.64 21.35 -8.52
N VAL A 16 -15.19 22.34 -7.74
CA VAL A 16 -14.26 22.10 -6.61
C VAL A 16 -14.90 21.19 -5.57
N SER A 17 -16.14 21.45 -5.16
CA SER A 17 -16.83 20.58 -4.20
C SER A 17 -16.94 19.15 -4.73
N THR A 18 -17.38 18.98 -5.98
CA THR A 18 -17.48 17.66 -6.61
C THR A 18 -16.14 16.93 -6.60
N LEU A 19 -15.03 17.59 -6.92
CA LEU A 19 -13.70 16.98 -6.87
C LEU A 19 -13.32 16.53 -5.46
N ILE A 20 -13.60 17.34 -4.44
CA ILE A 20 -13.31 17.00 -3.04
C ILE A 20 -14.18 15.83 -2.57
N ASP A 21 -15.47 15.81 -2.91
CA ASP A 21 -16.38 14.69 -2.60
C ASP A 21 -15.92 13.39 -3.28
N GLU A 22 -15.52 13.51 -4.54
CA GLU A 22 -14.93 12.45 -5.33
C GLU A 22 -13.64 11.89 -4.70
N MET A 23 -12.75 12.75 -4.22
CA MET A 23 -11.55 12.36 -3.51
C MET A 23 -11.90 11.69 -2.17
N GLY A 24 -12.87 12.22 -1.42
CA GLY A 24 -13.34 11.64 -0.17
C GLY A 24 -13.89 10.22 -0.33
N SER A 25 -14.74 10.00 -1.32
CA SER A 25 -15.25 8.66 -1.64
C SER A 25 -14.13 7.67 -1.97
N ARG A 26 -13.11 8.11 -2.71
CA ARG A 26 -11.95 7.28 -3.07
C ARG A 26 -11.03 7.02 -1.88
N CYS A 27 -10.78 8.00 -1.00
CA CYS A 27 -10.05 7.79 0.24
C CYS A 27 -10.76 6.81 1.16
N ALA A 28 -12.09 6.91 1.31
CA ALA A 28 -12.89 5.95 2.07
C ALA A 28 -12.84 4.53 1.46
N HIS A 29 -12.78 4.42 0.13
CA HIS A 29 -12.56 3.13 -0.52
C HIS A 29 -11.15 2.58 -0.21
N LEU A 30 -10.09 3.39 -0.33
CA LEU A 30 -8.73 2.97 0.01
C LEU A 30 -8.58 2.58 1.49
N ASP A 31 -9.27 3.27 2.40
CA ASP A 31 -9.30 2.94 3.81
C ASP A 31 -9.82 1.52 4.04
N ARG A 32 -10.96 1.17 3.43
CA ARG A 32 -11.51 -0.20 3.48
C ARG A 32 -10.56 -1.24 2.89
N LEU A 33 -9.93 -0.94 1.76
CA LEU A 33 -8.94 -1.83 1.14
C LEU A 33 -7.69 -2.00 2.03
N SER A 34 -7.26 -0.95 2.73
CA SER A 34 -6.14 -1.03 3.68
C SER A 34 -6.47 -1.95 4.86
N VAL A 35 -7.69 -1.86 5.40
CA VAL A 35 -8.18 -2.77 6.45
C VAL A 35 -8.25 -4.23 5.96
N GLU A 36 -8.78 -4.45 4.76
CA GLU A 36 -8.87 -5.76 4.11
C GLU A 36 -7.46 -6.37 3.91
N GLN A 37 -6.52 -5.58 3.39
CA GLN A 37 -5.12 -5.98 3.25
C GLN A 37 -4.50 -6.35 4.59
N GLY A 38 -4.74 -5.57 5.64
CA GLY A 38 -4.23 -5.84 6.98
C GLY A 38 -4.72 -7.15 7.56
N GLN A 39 -5.97 -7.52 7.27
CA GLN A 39 -6.52 -8.83 7.64
C GLN A 39 -5.84 -9.95 6.84
N ALA A 40 -5.76 -9.81 5.51
CA ALA A 40 -5.11 -10.80 4.64
C ALA A 40 -3.64 -11.06 5.03
N VAL A 41 -2.88 -10.00 5.35
CA VAL A 41 -1.49 -10.12 5.83
C VAL A 41 -1.43 -10.88 7.15
N ARG A 42 -2.33 -10.59 8.11
CA ARG A 42 -2.38 -11.30 9.41
C ARG A 42 -2.70 -12.78 9.24
N ASP A 43 -3.57 -13.11 8.30
CA ASP A 43 -3.98 -14.49 8.01
C ASP A 43 -2.97 -15.24 7.13
N GLY A 44 -2.01 -14.53 6.53
CA GLY A 44 -1.02 -15.10 5.60
C GLY A 44 -1.60 -15.45 4.22
N ASP A 45 -2.75 -14.86 3.86
CA ASP A 45 -3.41 -15.06 2.58
C ASP A 45 -2.78 -14.18 1.50
N VAL A 46 -1.73 -14.70 0.86
CA VAL A 46 -0.97 -13.99 -0.17
C VAL A 46 -1.82 -13.69 -1.41
N GLU A 47 -2.74 -14.57 -1.79
CA GLU A 47 -3.60 -14.37 -2.96
C GLU A 47 -4.53 -13.18 -2.75
N LEU A 48 -5.16 -13.08 -1.57
CA LEU A 48 -5.99 -11.95 -1.21
C LEU A 48 -5.19 -10.64 -1.10
N VAL A 49 -3.96 -10.67 -0.57
CA VAL A 49 -3.09 -9.49 -0.57
C VAL A 49 -2.85 -8.98 -2.00
N LEU A 50 -2.59 -9.87 -2.95
CA LEU A 50 -2.38 -9.49 -4.35
C LEU A 50 -3.65 -8.94 -5.01
N ASP A 51 -4.83 -9.53 -4.75
CA ASP A 51 -6.12 -9.02 -5.23
C ASP A 51 -6.38 -7.60 -4.72
N VAL A 52 -6.19 -7.37 -3.42
CA VAL A 52 -6.38 -6.06 -2.81
C VAL A 52 -5.42 -5.02 -3.43
N LEU A 53 -4.15 -5.37 -3.65
CA LEU A 53 -3.20 -4.47 -4.32
C LEU A 53 -3.64 -4.09 -5.75
N GLN A 54 -4.16 -5.04 -6.52
CA GLN A 54 -4.71 -4.78 -7.86
C GLN A 54 -5.93 -3.85 -7.81
N ARG A 55 -6.83 -4.04 -6.83
CA ARG A 55 -8.00 -3.17 -6.62
C ARG A 55 -7.63 -1.76 -6.16
N ARG A 56 -6.53 -1.59 -5.43
CA ARG A 56 -6.04 -0.27 -4.96
C ARG A 56 -5.48 0.60 -6.08
N GLU A 57 -4.79 0.01 -7.04
CA GLU A 57 -4.09 0.73 -8.13
C GLU A 57 -5.00 1.71 -8.91
N PRO A 58 -6.18 1.33 -9.43
CA PRO A 58 -7.05 2.27 -10.14
C PRO A 58 -7.58 3.40 -9.22
N VAL A 59 -7.78 3.13 -7.93
CA VAL A 59 -8.25 4.15 -6.98
C VAL A 59 -7.17 5.20 -6.73
N LEU A 60 -5.91 4.76 -6.55
CA LEU A 60 -4.76 5.65 -6.40
C LEU A 60 -4.54 6.51 -7.65
N ARG A 61 -4.62 5.92 -8.85
CA ARG A 61 -4.55 6.68 -10.12
C ARG A 61 -5.64 7.75 -10.20
N ALA A 62 -6.87 7.41 -9.85
CA ALA A 62 -7.98 8.34 -9.88
C ALA A 62 -7.83 9.47 -8.85
N LEU A 63 -7.28 9.18 -7.66
CA LEU A 63 -6.93 10.21 -6.68
C LEU A 63 -5.84 11.16 -7.17
N ALA A 64 -4.80 10.63 -7.83
CA ALA A 64 -3.74 11.46 -8.41
C ALA A 64 -4.30 12.44 -9.44
N VAL A 65 -5.12 11.96 -10.38
CA VAL A 65 -5.76 12.81 -11.40
C VAL A 65 -6.68 13.87 -10.76
N ALA A 66 -7.48 13.50 -9.76
CA ALA A 66 -8.34 14.46 -9.07
C ALA A 66 -7.53 15.51 -8.29
N GLY A 67 -6.44 15.10 -7.64
CA GLY A 67 -5.52 15.98 -6.92
C GLY A 67 -4.81 16.96 -7.84
N GLU A 68 -4.36 16.52 -9.02
CA GLU A 68 -3.76 17.41 -10.04
C GLU A 68 -4.76 18.45 -10.54
N GLN A 69 -6.00 18.03 -10.85
CA GLN A 69 -7.07 18.94 -11.29
C GLN A 69 -7.39 19.97 -10.21
N LEU A 70 -7.54 19.53 -8.96
CA LEU A 70 -7.82 20.42 -7.84
C LEU A 70 -6.64 21.36 -7.57
N GLY A 71 -5.41 20.86 -7.61
CA GLY A 71 -4.19 21.65 -7.44
C GLY A 71 -4.12 22.78 -8.46
N ALA A 72 -4.32 22.48 -9.75
CA ALA A 72 -4.35 23.49 -10.80
C ALA A 72 -5.43 24.58 -10.57
N MET A 73 -6.60 24.21 -10.05
CA MET A 73 -7.66 25.17 -9.70
C MET A 73 -7.32 26.03 -8.49
N LEU A 74 -6.59 25.48 -7.51
CA LEU A 74 -6.18 26.20 -6.30
C LEU A 74 -4.91 27.04 -6.49
N GLU A 75 -4.10 26.77 -7.52
CA GLU A 75 -2.96 27.61 -7.91
C GLU A 75 -3.39 28.83 -8.74
N ASP A 76 -4.54 28.77 -9.41
CA ASP A 76 -5.11 29.89 -10.13
C ASP A 76 -5.75 30.91 -9.18
N GLY A 77 -5.07 32.04 -8.97
CA GLY A 77 -5.55 33.14 -8.14
C GLY A 77 -6.90 33.72 -8.59
N ALA A 78 -7.27 33.61 -9.88
CA ALA A 78 -8.59 34.01 -10.36
C ALA A 78 -9.67 33.04 -9.87
N CYS A 79 -9.38 31.74 -9.86
CA CYS A 79 -10.27 30.72 -9.30
C CYS A 79 -10.49 30.91 -7.80
N ILE A 80 -9.43 31.12 -7.02
CA ILE A 80 -9.52 31.41 -5.58
C ILE A 80 -10.36 32.66 -5.33
N SER A 81 -10.08 33.74 -6.06
CA SER A 81 -10.81 35.00 -5.92
C SER A 81 -12.29 34.85 -6.27
N ALA A 82 -12.60 34.02 -7.28
CA ALA A 82 -13.97 33.74 -7.70
C ALA A 82 -14.76 32.94 -6.66
N MET A 83 -14.15 31.91 -6.04
CA MET A 83 -14.80 31.11 -4.99
C MET A 83 -15.16 31.95 -3.75
N GLY A 84 -14.36 32.96 -3.45
CA GLY A 84 -14.51 33.75 -2.23
C GLY A 84 -14.02 33.03 -0.97
N PRO A 85 -13.84 33.77 0.14
CA PRO A 85 -13.11 33.29 1.31
C PRO A 85 -13.81 32.16 2.06
N ALA A 86 -15.15 32.15 2.11
CA ALA A 86 -15.91 31.14 2.84
C ALA A 86 -15.80 29.75 2.18
N LEU A 87 -16.01 29.67 0.87
CA LEU A 87 -15.90 28.40 0.12
C LEU A 87 -14.46 27.88 0.09
N PHE A 88 -13.48 28.79 -0.01
CA PHE A 88 -12.08 28.40 0.06
C PHE A 88 -11.70 27.83 1.44
N ALA A 89 -12.21 28.44 2.53
CA ALA A 89 -11.98 27.92 3.87
C ALA A 89 -12.61 26.53 4.07
N ASP A 90 -13.85 26.32 3.59
CA ASP A 90 -14.52 25.01 3.61
C ASP A 90 -13.73 23.95 2.83
N ALA A 91 -13.34 24.25 1.60
CA ALA A 91 -12.52 23.37 0.77
C ALA A 91 -11.21 22.99 1.46
N ARG A 92 -10.54 23.95 2.11
CA ARG A 92 -9.29 23.71 2.84
C ARG A 92 -9.50 22.81 4.05
N GLU A 93 -10.59 22.95 4.78
CA GLU A 93 -10.86 22.10 5.93
C GLU A 93 -11.14 20.66 5.50
N ARG A 94 -11.94 20.47 4.46
CA ARG A 94 -12.20 19.15 3.88
C ARG A 94 -10.92 18.50 3.35
N LEU A 95 -10.00 19.27 2.74
CA LEU A 95 -8.70 18.75 2.30
C LEU A 95 -7.84 18.27 3.48
N ARG A 96 -7.83 18.98 4.61
CA ARG A 96 -7.14 18.52 5.83
C ARG A 96 -7.72 17.22 6.39
N GLU A 97 -9.04 17.02 6.27
CA GLU A 97 -9.66 15.75 6.64
C GLU A 97 -9.19 14.61 5.73
N LEU A 98 -9.10 14.86 4.42
CA LEU A 98 -8.57 13.88 3.46
C LEU A 98 -7.09 13.56 3.72
N GLU A 99 -6.28 14.57 4.07
CA GLU A 99 -4.88 14.38 4.48
C GLU A 99 -4.77 13.46 5.70
N ARG A 100 -5.58 13.70 6.74
CA ARG A 100 -5.64 12.85 7.94
C ARG A 100 -5.98 11.39 7.61
N VAL A 101 -6.95 11.16 6.72
CA VAL A 101 -7.32 9.81 6.27
C VAL A 101 -6.15 9.17 5.49
N ALA A 102 -5.53 9.91 4.58
CA ALA A 102 -4.40 9.44 3.81
C ALA A 102 -3.19 9.07 4.69
N ASP A 103 -2.90 9.86 5.72
CA ASP A 103 -1.84 9.58 6.69
C ASP A 103 -2.11 8.27 7.44
N GLY A 104 -3.35 8.06 7.92
CA GLY A 104 -3.73 6.81 8.59
C GLY A 104 -3.69 5.57 7.67
N ILE A 105 -3.93 5.74 6.36
CA ILE A 105 -3.71 4.67 5.37
C ILE A 105 -2.22 4.35 5.25
N ARG A 106 -1.35 5.38 5.13
CA ARG A 106 0.10 5.19 5.00
C ARG A 106 0.72 4.53 6.22
N GLU A 107 0.27 4.90 7.43
CA GLU A 107 0.73 4.28 8.67
C GLU A 107 0.42 2.77 8.70
N ARG A 108 -0.83 2.39 8.42
CA ARG A 108 -1.24 0.97 8.32
C ARG A 108 -0.46 0.23 7.24
N ASP A 109 -0.25 0.84 6.08
CA ASP A 109 0.53 0.20 5.02
C ASP A 109 1.98 -0.08 5.45
N ALA A 110 2.59 0.83 6.21
CA ALA A 110 3.92 0.63 6.76
C ALA A 110 3.95 -0.51 7.79
N GLU A 111 2.93 -0.60 8.66
CA GLU A 111 2.76 -1.71 9.60
C GLU A 111 2.59 -3.04 8.88
N HIS A 112 1.73 -3.10 7.86
CA HIS A 112 1.50 -4.30 7.06
C HIS A 112 2.77 -4.75 6.34
N HIS A 113 3.53 -3.82 5.77
CA HIS A 113 4.81 -4.10 5.13
C HIS A 113 5.82 -4.71 6.13
N GLN A 114 5.89 -4.15 7.34
CA GLN A 114 6.76 -4.66 8.39
C GLN A 114 6.34 -6.07 8.84
N LEU A 115 5.04 -6.34 8.96
CA LEU A 115 4.51 -7.65 9.32
C LEU A 115 4.83 -8.71 8.25
N MET A 116 4.60 -8.41 6.97
CA MET A 116 4.96 -9.30 5.86
C MET A 116 6.46 -9.62 5.86
N LYS A 117 7.31 -8.62 6.12
CA LYS A 117 8.76 -8.81 6.23
C LYS A 117 9.12 -9.79 7.35
N GLN A 118 8.53 -9.63 8.54
CA GLN A 118 8.74 -10.53 9.67
C GLN A 118 8.31 -11.97 9.35
N GLN A 119 7.15 -12.14 8.72
CA GLN A 119 6.65 -13.47 8.31
C GLN A 119 7.60 -14.14 7.31
N ARG A 120 8.07 -13.39 6.30
CA ARG A 120 9.05 -13.87 5.31
C ARG A 120 10.35 -14.31 5.98
N ASP A 121 10.91 -13.47 6.85
CA ASP A 121 12.18 -13.75 7.52
C ASP A 121 12.04 -14.97 8.46
N GLY A 122 10.91 -15.10 9.15
CA GLY A 122 10.57 -16.28 9.96
C GLY A 122 10.46 -17.57 9.13
N LEU A 123 9.85 -17.51 7.94
CA LEU A 123 9.77 -18.64 7.03
C LEU A 123 11.17 -19.06 6.53
N ALA A 124 12.02 -18.10 6.16
CA ALA A 124 13.38 -18.35 5.74
C ALA A 124 14.22 -19.04 6.84
N ALA A 125 14.09 -18.59 8.09
CA ALA A 125 14.76 -19.21 9.24
C ALA A 125 14.30 -20.66 9.46
N ARG A 126 13.00 -20.93 9.34
CA ARG A 126 12.44 -22.30 9.45
C ARG A 126 13.01 -23.21 8.36
N LEU A 127 13.04 -22.75 7.11
CA LEU A 127 13.60 -23.52 6.00
C LEU A 127 15.11 -23.83 6.20
N SER A 128 15.88 -22.85 6.68
CA SER A 128 17.30 -23.05 7.01
C SER A 128 17.50 -24.11 8.10
N SER A 129 16.70 -24.06 9.17
CA SER A 129 16.77 -25.04 10.27
C SER A 129 16.41 -26.46 9.82
N MET A 130 15.43 -26.63 8.93
CA MET A 130 15.08 -27.93 8.35
C MET A 130 16.21 -28.49 7.49
N GLY A 131 16.94 -27.63 6.77
CA GLY A 131 18.14 -28.03 6.01
C GLY A 131 19.25 -28.55 6.93
N GLN A 132 19.52 -27.86 8.03
CA GLN A 132 20.54 -28.26 9.00
C GLN A 132 20.19 -29.57 9.72
N GLN A 133 18.92 -29.77 10.09
CA GLN A 133 18.47 -31.02 10.72
C GLN A 133 18.63 -32.23 9.78
N LYS A 134 18.37 -32.08 8.47
CA LYS A 134 18.61 -33.13 7.48
C LYS A 134 20.10 -33.48 7.37
N SER A 135 20.99 -32.47 7.35
CA SER A 135 22.44 -32.70 7.35
C SER A 135 22.92 -33.39 8.63
N ALA A 136 22.36 -33.02 9.79
CA ALA A 136 22.69 -33.68 11.06
C ALA A 136 22.22 -35.14 11.06
N MET A 137 20.99 -35.45 10.63
CA MET A 137 20.53 -36.84 10.50
C MET A 137 21.36 -37.65 9.50
N SER A 138 21.76 -37.05 8.37
CA SER A 138 22.64 -37.70 7.39
C SER A 138 24.00 -38.05 7.99
N ALA A 139 24.59 -37.17 8.80
CA ALA A 139 25.87 -37.41 9.48
C ALA A 139 25.80 -38.56 10.50
N TYR A 140 24.67 -38.73 11.18
CA TYR A 140 24.47 -39.83 12.12
C TYR A 140 24.01 -41.14 11.45
N SER A 141 23.33 -41.09 10.30
CA SER A 141 22.94 -42.30 9.54
C SER A 141 24.08 -42.91 8.71
N GLY A 142 25.18 -42.17 8.52
CA GLY A 142 26.31 -42.57 7.66
C GLY A 142 27.30 -43.58 8.23
N ASN A 143 27.15 -44.06 9.48
CA ASN A 143 28.14 -44.95 10.10
C ASN A 143 27.62 -46.37 10.37
N LYS A 144 27.36 -47.12 9.29
CA LYS A 144 27.62 -48.58 9.21
C LYS A 144 28.20 -48.98 7.84
N GLY A 145 28.93 -48.07 7.20
CA GLY A 145 29.83 -48.43 6.11
C GLY A 145 31.07 -49.10 6.71
N THR A 146 31.05 -50.43 6.75
CA THR A 146 32.22 -51.28 7.00
C THR A 146 33.44 -50.68 6.30
N PRO A 147 34.56 -50.41 7.00
CA PRO A 147 35.78 -49.96 6.34
C PRO A 147 36.21 -51.05 5.37
N ASN A 148 36.13 -50.77 4.08
CA ASN A 148 36.62 -51.67 3.04
C ASN A 148 38.14 -51.75 3.22
N PRO A 149 38.73 -52.91 3.58
CA PRO A 149 40.16 -53.00 3.76
C PRO A 149 40.83 -52.81 2.39
N THR A 150 41.53 -51.70 2.23
CA THR A 150 42.42 -51.47 1.10
C THR A 150 43.54 -52.51 1.20
N LEU A 151 43.43 -53.58 0.43
CA LEU A 151 44.51 -54.54 0.19
C LEU A 151 45.66 -53.77 -0.46
N GLN A 152 46.61 -53.37 0.38
CA GLN A 152 47.86 -52.74 0.01
C GLN A 152 48.75 -53.84 -0.56
N ASP A 153 48.66 -54.07 -1.88
CA ASP A 153 49.51 -55.03 -2.57
C ASP A 153 50.93 -54.46 -2.67
N ARG A 154 51.81 -54.92 -1.78
CA ARG A 154 53.26 -54.77 -1.88
C ARG A 154 53.82 -56.00 -2.59
N ARG A 155 53.95 -55.92 -3.91
CA ARG A 155 54.83 -56.74 -4.76
C ARG A 155 55.20 -55.87 -5.97
N GLY A 156 56.43 -55.69 -6.40
CA GLY A 156 57.77 -56.16 -6.02
C GLY A 156 58.73 -55.44 -6.94
#